data_AF-A0AAC9X7J0-F1
#
_entry.id   AF-A0AAC9X7J0-F1
#
_cell.length_a   1.000
_cell.length_b   1.000
_cell.length_c   1.000
_cell.angle_alpha   90.00
_cell.angle_beta   90.00
_cell.angle_gamma   90.00
#
_symmetry.space_group_name_H-M   'P 1'
#
loop_
_entity.id
_entity.type
_entity.pdbx_description
1 polymer ?
#
loop_
_entity_poly.entity_id
_entity_poly.type
_entity_poly.pdbx_seq_one_letter_code
_entity_poly.pdbx_strand_id
1 'polypeptide(L)' 'MSIETIQTRVTKIDDNSWSRTRQLAKRGEDLHSHAQAGYTLAHTATIASAGYVTFVDTLTRVND' A
#
# COMPACT_ATOMS: atom_id res chain seq x y z
N MET A 1 -3.64 -20.90 -4.54
CA MET A 1 -3.78 -19.62 -3.80
C MET A 1 -2.42 -18.94 -3.74
N SER A 2 -2.34 -17.67 -4.13
CA SER A 2 -1.14 -16.82 -4.06
C SER A 2 -1.36 -15.70 -3.02
N ILE A 3 -0.29 -15.30 -2.33
CA ILE A 3 -0.29 -14.18 -1.39
C ILE A 3 0.87 -13.25 -1.74
N GLU A 4 0.59 -11.96 -1.82
CA GLU A 4 1.60 -10.91 -2.02
C GLU A 4 1.43 -9.79 -0.99
N THR A 5 2.51 -9.07 -0.73
CA THR A 5 2.49 -7.92 0.19
C THR A 5 3.08 -6.69 -0.44
N ILE A 6 2.35 -5.57 -0.39
CA ILE A 6 2.82 -4.25 -0.82
C ILE A 6 3.12 -3.43 0.42
N GLN A 7 4.30 -2.83 0.48
CA GLN A 7 4.69 -1.93 1.56
C GLN A 7 4.79 -0.49 1.04
N THR A 8 4.04 0.42 1.63
CA THR A 8 4.12 1.85 1.32
C THR A 8 4.47 2.63 2.57
N ARG A 9 5.58 3.38 2.51
CA ARG A 9 5.99 4.29 3.57
C ARG A 9 5.57 5.72 3.23
N VAL A 10 4.80 6.33 4.11
CA VAL A 10 4.31 7.71 3.99
C VAL A 10 4.97 8.57 5.07
N THR A 11 5.64 9.66 4.66
CA THR A 11 6.29 10.58 5.61
C THR A 11 5.27 11.39 6.41
N LYS A 12 5.54 11.64 7.69
CA LYS A 12 4.70 12.51 8.53
C LYS A 12 5.12 13.99 8.50
N ILE A 13 6.33 14.30 8.01
CA ILE A 13 6.90 15.65 8.11
C ILE A 13 5.98 16.68 7.43
N ASP A 14 5.68 17.76 8.15
CA ASP A 14 4.55 18.65 7.91
C ASP A 14 4.64 19.51 6.62
N ASP A 15 5.83 19.87 6.17
CA ASP A 15 6.01 20.84 5.06
C ASP A 15 5.88 20.29 3.64
N ASN A 16 5.58 19.01 3.45
CA ASN A 16 5.45 18.44 2.10
C ASN A 16 4.21 17.55 1.96
N SER A 17 3.02 18.16 2.09
CA SER A 17 1.73 17.51 1.80
C SER A 17 1.71 16.86 0.41
N TRP A 18 2.39 17.48 -0.57
CA TRP A 18 2.54 16.95 -1.92
C TRP A 18 3.26 15.60 -1.95
N SER A 19 4.35 15.46 -1.18
CA SER A 19 5.06 14.18 -1.06
C SER A 19 4.17 13.08 -0.47
N ARG A 20 3.34 13.40 0.52
CA ARG A 20 2.39 12.43 1.11
C ARG A 20 1.33 12.01 0.11
N THR A 21 0.73 12.97 -0.59
CA THR A 21 -0.25 12.71 -1.64
C THR A 21 0.34 11.84 -2.74
N ARG A 22 1.57 12.11 -3.18
CA ARG A 22 2.26 11.30 -4.19
C ARG A 22 2.53 9.87 -3.72
N GLN A 23 2.94 9.69 -2.46
CA GLN A 23 3.16 8.35 -1.87
C GLN A 23 1.88 7.54 -1.77
N LEU A 24 0.77 8.18 -1.39
CA LEU A 24 -0.55 7.54 -1.33
C LEU A 24 -1.12 7.24 -2.73
N ALA A 25 -0.94 8.16 -3.69
CA ALA A 25 -1.32 7.94 -5.08
C ALA A 25 -0.58 6.74 -5.67
N LYS A 26 0.73 6.64 -5.43
CA LYS A 26 1.54 5.50 -5.88
C LYS A 26 1.05 4.18 -5.29
N ARG A 27 0.70 4.16 -4.01
CA ARG A 27 0.07 2.98 -3.38
C ARG A 27 -1.24 2.59 -4.07
N GLY A 28 -2.08 3.57 -4.41
CA GLY A 28 -3.30 3.34 -5.17
C GLY A 28 -3.05 2.73 -6.54
N GLU A 29 -2.05 3.24 -7.28
CA GLU A 29 -1.63 2.68 -8.57
C GLU A 29 -1.13 1.22 -8.43
N ASP A 30 -0.32 0.95 -7.41
CA ASP A 30 0.20 -0.40 -7.16
C ASP A 30 -0.93 -1.38 -6.85
N LEU A 31 -1.86 -1.00 -5.97
CA LEU A 31 -3.05 -1.81 -5.66
C LEU A 31 -3.92 -2.03 -6.89
N HIS A 32 -4.13 -1.00 -7.72
CA HIS A 32 -4.90 -1.12 -8.95
C HIS A 32 -4.23 -2.07 -9.96
N SER A 33 -2.91 -1.98 -10.12
CA SER A 33 -2.15 -2.88 -10.98
C SER A 33 -2.26 -4.34 -10.54
N HIS A 34 -2.19 -4.62 -9.24
CA HIS A 34 -2.37 -5.98 -8.72
C HIS A 34 -3.82 -6.46 -8.87
N ALA A 35 -4.80 -5.58 -8.73
CA ALA A 35 -6.21 -5.91 -8.99
C ALA A 35 -6.42 -6.33 -10.45
N GLN A 36 -5.78 -5.65 -11.41
CA GLN A 36 -5.78 -6.06 -12.83
C GLN A 36 -5.11 -7.44 -13.05
N ALA A 37 -4.14 -7.81 -12.21
CA ALA A 37 -3.51 -9.14 -12.22
C ALA A 37 -4.32 -10.23 -11.47
N GLY A 38 -5.54 -9.90 -11.02
CA GLY A 38 -6.48 -10.82 -10.36
C GLY A 38 -6.30 -10.93 -8.85
N TYR A 39 -5.44 -10.11 -8.23
CA TYR A 39 -5.32 -10.07 -6.77
C TYR A 39 -6.45 -9.26 -6.14
N THR A 40 -6.86 -9.65 -4.93
CA THR A 40 -7.80 -8.90 -4.09
C THR A 40 -7.10 -8.46 -2.81
N LEU A 41 -7.34 -7.22 -2.38
CA LEU A 41 -6.86 -6.72 -1.09
C LEU A 41 -7.58 -7.43 0.05
N ALA A 42 -6.84 -8.23 0.82
CA ALA A 42 -7.38 -9.02 1.92
C ALA A 42 -7.25 -8.30 3.27
N HIS A 43 -6.15 -7.57 3.49
CA HIS A 43 -5.89 -6.88 4.75
C HIS A 43 -4.93 -5.71 4.56
N THR A 44 -5.05 -4.67 5.38
CA THR A 44 -4.09 -3.56 5.46
C THR A 44 -3.64 -3.39 6.91
N ALA A 45 -2.37 -3.67 7.20
CA ALA A 45 -1.76 -3.31 8.47
C ALA A 45 -1.19 -1.88 8.40
N THR A 46 -1.39 -1.10 9.46
CA THR A 46 -0.82 0.26 9.57
C THR A 46 0.15 0.30 10.73
N ILE A 47 1.41 0.63 10.46
CA ILE A 47 2.48 0.67 11.44
C ILE A 47 2.96 2.12 11.57
N ALA A 48 2.65 2.75 12.69
CA ALA A 48 3.04 4.13 12.97
C ALA A 48 4.43 4.18 13.62
N SER A 49 5.29 5.08 13.13
CA SER A 49 6.56 5.47 13.74
C SER A 49 6.62 6.99 13.92
N ALA A 50 7.67 7.51 14.56
CA ALA A 50 7.79 8.94 14.87
C ALA A 50 7.74 9.83 13.60
N GLY A 51 8.40 9.43 12.51
CA GLY A 51 8.52 10.24 11.28
C GLY A 51 7.73 9.74 10.07
N TYR A 52 7.06 8.59 10.16
CA TYR A 52 6.38 7.98 9.02
C TYR A 52 5.28 7.01 9.48
N VAL A 53 4.39 6.67 8.55
CA VAL A 53 3.44 5.57 8.65
C VAL A 53 3.78 4.59 7.54
N THR A 54 3.89 3.31 7.87
CA THR A 54 4.00 2.25 6.87
C THR A 54 2.68 1.52 6.76
N PHE A 55 2.15 1.43 5.54
CA PHE A 55 1.03 0.56 5.20
C PHE A 55 1.58 -0.73 4.62
N VAL A 56 1.08 -1.86 5.12
CA VAL A 56 1.38 -3.19 4.58
C VAL A 56 0.07 -3.79 4.10
N ASP A 57 -0.12 -3.79 2.78
CA ASP A 57 -1.27 -4.38 2.12
C ASP A 57 -1.00 -5.84 1.80
N THR A 58 -1.85 -6.72 2.29
CA THR A 58 -1.82 -8.15 2.00
C THR A 58 -2.84 -8.45 0.93
N LEU A 59 -2.36 -9.00 -0.19
CA LEU A 59 -3.15 -9.32 -1.36
C LEU A 59 -3.25 -10.84 -1.50
N THR A 60 -4.43 -11.33 -1.87
CA THR A 60 -4.65 -12.76 -2.14
C THR A 60 -5.22 -12.95 -3.54
N ARG A 61 -4.75 -13.99 -4.24
CA ARG A 61 -5.35 -14.45 -5.50
C ARG A 61 -5.68 -15.93 -5.40
N VAL A 62 -6.91 -16.30 -5.76
CA VAL A 62 -7.25 -17.70 -5.97
C VAL A 62 -6.72 -18.08 -7.34
N ASN A 63 -5.85 -19.08 -7.38
CA ASN A 63 -5.45 -19.69 -8.65
C ASN A 63 -6.35 -20.93 -8.76
N ASP A 64 -7.19 -20.96 -9.79
CA ASP A 64 -7.92 -22.17 -10.18
C ASP A 64 -6.94 -23.25 -10.67
#